data_AF-A0A0F2QVE5-F1
#
_entry.id   AF-A0A0F2QVE5-F1
#
_cell.length_a   1.000
_cell.length_b   1.000
_cell.length_c   1.000
_cell.angle_alpha   90.00
_cell.angle_beta   90.00
_cell.angle_gamma   90.00
#
_symmetry.space_group_name_H-M   'P 1'
#
loop_
_entity.id
_entity.type
_entity.pdbx_description
1 polymer ?
#
loop_
_entity_poly.entity_id
_entity_poly.type
_entity_poly.pdbx_seq_one_letter_code
_entity_poly.pdbx_strand_id
1 'polypeptide(L)'
;MRTIADFWSRYVVWIQAIYYLVMGLWPLLNIMTFQEVTGPKTDLWLVKTVGLLLIVVALVLILAAYRQRIHLEVAVLALGSALVLIMVELVYVFIGTISPIYLLDTLFEALLIVGWFRRGEHWMRNENT
;
A
#
# COMPACT_ATOMS: atom_id res chain seq x y z
N MET A 1 21.88 11.90 -15.01
CA MET A 1 21.79 12.62 -13.73
C MET A 1 20.55 12.13 -12.99
N ARG A 2 20.67 11.62 -11.76
CA ARG A 2 19.51 11.24 -10.94
C ARG A 2 18.93 12.53 -10.36
N THR A 3 17.69 12.84 -10.70
CA THR A 3 17.01 14.03 -10.19
C THR A 3 16.53 13.80 -8.75
N ILE A 4 16.22 14.88 -8.03
CA ILE A 4 15.55 14.81 -6.72
C ILE A 4 14.24 13.99 -6.84
N ALA A 5 13.54 14.06 -7.97
CA ALA A 5 12.33 13.30 -8.24
C ALA A 5 12.55 11.77 -8.34
N ASP A 6 13.69 11.34 -8.92
CA ASP A 6 14.07 9.91 -8.97
C ASP A 6 14.36 9.36 -7.56
N PHE A 7 14.86 10.21 -6.68
CA PHE A 7 15.11 9.89 -5.29
C PHE A 7 13.78 9.67 -4.55
N TRP A 8 12.84 10.61 -4.62
CA TRP A 8 11.53 10.53 -3.96
C TRP A 8 10.69 9.31 -4.36
N SER A 9 10.64 8.98 -5.65
CA SER A 9 9.88 7.81 -6.13
C SER A 9 10.39 6.48 -5.56
N ARG A 10 11.71 6.34 -5.35
CA ARG A 10 12.28 5.14 -4.73
C ARG A 10 11.85 4.98 -3.28
N TYR A 11 11.73 6.08 -2.53
CA TYR A 11 11.28 6.01 -1.14
C TYR A 11 9.82 5.60 -1.05
N VAL A 12 8.95 6.11 -1.93
CA VAL A 12 7.52 5.75 -1.90
C VAL A 12 7.32 4.25 -2.09
N VAL A 13 8.01 3.63 -3.06
CA VAL A 13 7.92 2.17 -3.26
C VAL A 13 8.42 1.41 -2.03
N TRP A 14 9.53 1.83 -1.44
CA TRP A 14 10.04 1.18 -0.22
C TRP A 14 9.09 1.35 0.97
N ILE A 15 8.55 2.55 1.18
CA ILE A 15 7.63 2.84 2.28
C ILE A 15 6.37 1.99 2.14
N GLN A 16 5.75 1.97 0.95
CA GLN A 16 4.57 1.16 0.71
C GLN A 16 4.85 -0.34 0.87
N ALA A 17 6.00 -0.80 0.37
CA ALA A 17 6.36 -2.21 0.49
C ALA A 17 6.56 -2.64 1.95
N ILE A 18 7.25 -1.82 2.75
CA ILE A 18 7.45 -2.08 4.18
C ILE A 18 6.11 -2.03 4.90
N TYR A 19 5.27 -1.03 4.58
CA TYR A 19 3.94 -0.90 5.17
C TYR A 19 3.10 -2.16 4.94
N TYR A 20 2.99 -2.60 3.68
CA TYR A 20 2.21 -3.80 3.33
C TYR A 20 2.78 -5.07 3.96
N LEU A 21 4.11 -5.17 4.04
CA LEU A 21 4.76 -6.30 4.68
C LEU A 21 4.42 -6.36 6.17
N VAL A 22 4.52 -5.23 6.88
CA VAL A 22 4.19 -5.15 8.31
C VAL A 22 2.71 -5.44 8.54
N MET A 23 1.82 -4.76 7.81
CA MET A 23 0.37 -4.93 7.94
C MET A 23 -0.07 -6.35 7.59
N GLY A 24 0.56 -6.98 6.60
CA GLY A 24 0.27 -8.35 6.21
C GLY A 24 0.82 -9.40 7.18
N LEU A 25 2.00 -9.18 7.77
CA LEU A 25 2.60 -10.09 8.74
C LEU A 25 1.91 -10.04 10.11
N TRP A 26 1.43 -8.87 10.53
CA TRP A 26 0.87 -8.67 11.86
C TRP A 26 -0.22 -9.68 12.25
N PRO A 27 -1.31 -9.88 11.49
CA PRO A 27 -2.35 -10.85 11.85
C PRO A 27 -1.89 -12.32 11.75
N LEU A 28 -0.80 -12.60 11.03
CA LEU A 28 -0.20 -13.94 10.95
C LEU A 28 0.65 -14.25 12.18
N LEU A 29 1.40 -13.27 12.67
CA LEU A 29 2.27 -13.40 13.83
C LEU A 29 1.47 -13.37 15.14
N ASN A 30 0.51 -12.45 15.26
CA ASN A 30 -0.33 -12.35 16.44
C ASN A 30 -1.68 -11.72 16.10
N ILE A 31 -2.69 -12.58 15.92
CA ILE A 31 -4.06 -12.14 15.62
C ILE A 31 -4.70 -11.37 16.78
N MET A 32 -4.28 -11.61 18.02
CA MET A 32 -4.86 -10.96 19.19
C MET A 32 -4.48 -9.47 19.23
N THR A 33 -3.18 -9.16 19.11
CA THR A 33 -2.73 -7.76 19.08
C THR A 33 -3.24 -7.00 17.87
N PHE A 34 -3.40 -7.70 16.73
CA PHE A 34 -4.05 -7.11 15.56
C PHE A 34 -5.49 -6.69 15.86
N GLN A 35 -6.28 -7.54 16.52
CA GLN A 35 -7.67 -7.23 16.87
C GLN A 35 -7.80 -6.22 18.02
N GLU A 36 -6.85 -6.18 18.94
CA GLU A 36 -6.80 -5.16 19.99
C GLU A 36 -6.73 -3.75 19.38
N VAL A 37 -6.01 -3.59 18.27
CA VAL A 37 -5.88 -2.29 17.58
C VAL A 37 -7.00 -2.08 16.56
N THR A 38 -7.31 -3.09 15.74
CA THR A 38 -8.23 -2.94 14.59
C THR A 38 -9.69 -3.28 14.91
N GLY A 39 -9.96 -3.72 16.14
CA GLY A 39 -11.25 -4.26 16.57
C GLY A 39 -11.43 -5.75 16.21
N PRO A 40 -12.44 -6.40 16.81
CA PRO A 40 -12.70 -7.82 16.61
C PRO A 40 -13.04 -8.15 15.15
N LYS A 41 -12.61 -9.33 14.69
CA LYS A 41 -12.88 -9.83 13.32
C LYS A 41 -13.64 -11.14 13.40
N THR A 42 -14.72 -11.26 12.64
CA THR A 42 -15.52 -12.49 12.55
C THR A 42 -14.75 -13.58 11.81
N ASP A 43 -14.20 -13.24 10.64
CA ASP A 43 -13.61 -14.18 9.70
C ASP A 43 -12.08 -14.12 9.74
N LEU A 44 -11.48 -14.80 10.70
CA LEU A 44 -10.02 -14.78 10.88
C LEU A 44 -9.26 -15.34 9.68
N TRP A 45 -9.85 -16.30 8.97
CA TRP A 45 -9.26 -16.86 7.76
C TRP A 45 -9.12 -15.79 6.67
N LEU A 46 -10.12 -14.91 6.52
CA LEU A 46 -10.10 -13.82 5.54
C LEU A 46 -9.02 -12.79 5.87
N VAL A 47 -8.86 -12.44 7.16
CA VAL A 47 -7.79 -11.54 7.61
C VAL A 47 -6.41 -12.11 7.23
N LYS A 48 -6.19 -13.41 7.44
CA LYS A 48 -4.94 -14.08 7.07
C LYS A 48 -4.75 -14.13 5.55
N THR A 49 -5.81 -14.35 4.79
CA THR A 49 -5.75 -14.33 3.32
C THR A 49 -5.36 -12.95 2.80
N VAL A 50 -6.01 -11.88 3.27
CA VAL A 50 -5.66 -10.50 2.90
C VAL A 50 -4.23 -10.19 3.32
N GLY A 51 -3.82 -10.58 4.54
CA GLY A 51 -2.46 -10.39 5.01
C GLY A 51 -1.41 -11.07 4.13
N LEU A 52 -1.66 -12.32 3.69
CA LEU A 52 -0.79 -13.03 2.74
C LEU A 52 -0.74 -12.34 1.37
N LEU A 53 -1.87 -11.82 0.88
CA LEU A 53 -1.90 -11.05 -0.37
C LEU A 53 -1.07 -9.76 -0.24
N LEU A 54 -1.17 -9.03 0.87
CA LEU A 54 -0.35 -7.84 1.13
C LEU A 54 1.14 -8.19 1.17
N ILE A 55 1.52 -9.33 1.77
CA ILE A 55 2.91 -9.81 1.75
C ILE A 55 3.38 -10.06 0.32
N VAL A 56 2.57 -10.70 -0.53
CA VAL A 56 2.92 -10.93 -1.94
C VAL A 56 3.12 -9.60 -2.66
N VAL A 57 2.22 -8.63 -2.49
CA VAL A 57 2.37 -7.30 -3.08
C VAL A 57 3.65 -6.63 -2.58
N ALA A 58 3.91 -6.66 -1.26
CA ALA A 58 5.12 -6.12 -0.66
C ALA A 58 6.39 -6.74 -1.26
N LEU A 59 6.44 -8.05 -1.45
CA LEU A 59 7.60 -8.73 -2.05
C LEU A 59 7.85 -8.27 -3.50
N VAL A 60 6.79 -8.06 -4.29
CA VAL A 60 6.91 -7.50 -5.64
C VAL A 60 7.48 -6.07 -5.59
N LEU A 61 6.98 -5.23 -4.68
CA LEU A 61 7.45 -3.85 -4.53
C LEU A 61 8.90 -3.79 -4.04
N ILE A 62 9.29 -4.63 -3.06
CA ILE A 62 10.68 -4.77 -2.58
C ILE A 62 11.60 -5.17 -3.75
N LEU A 63 11.20 -6.18 -4.53
CA LEU A 63 12.01 -6.66 -5.64
C LEU A 63 12.19 -5.58 -6.73
N ALA A 64 11.11 -4.85 -7.04
CA ALA A 64 11.15 -3.74 -7.99
C ALA A 64 12.05 -2.59 -7.49
N ALA A 65 11.94 -2.24 -6.20
CA ALA A 65 12.74 -1.19 -5.57
C ALA A 65 14.23 -1.58 -5.51
N TYR A 66 14.54 -2.81 -5.09
CA TYR A 66 15.89 -3.35 -5.02
C TYR A 66 16.56 -3.38 -6.40
N ARG A 67 15.83 -3.84 -7.43
CA ARG A 67 16.32 -3.86 -8.82
C ARG A 67 16.30 -2.49 -9.50
N GLN A 68 15.72 -1.47 -8.85
CA GLN A 68 15.57 -0.12 -9.40
C GLN A 68 14.78 -0.11 -10.73
N ARG A 69 13.79 -1.00 -10.85
CA ARG A 69 12.97 -1.19 -12.07
C ARG A 69 11.49 -1.10 -11.71
N ILE A 70 10.94 0.12 -11.77
CA ILE A 70 9.53 0.38 -11.47
C ILE A 70 8.77 0.61 -12.78
N HIS A 71 8.37 -0.49 -13.41
CA HIS A 71 7.55 -0.49 -14.63
C HIS A 71 6.07 -0.16 -14.32
N LEU A 72 5.27 0.01 -15.38
CA LEU A 72 3.85 0.37 -15.26
C LEU A 72 3.07 -0.67 -14.45
N GLU A 73 3.37 -1.95 -14.62
CA GLU A 73 2.70 -3.06 -13.93
C GLU A 73 2.91 -2.99 -12.41
N VAL A 74 4.10 -2.57 -11.98
CA VAL A 74 4.42 -2.35 -10.56
C VAL A 74 3.65 -1.15 -10.01
N ALA A 75 3.55 -0.08 -10.80
CA ALA A 75 2.78 1.10 -10.41
C ALA A 75 1.28 0.80 -10.32
N VAL A 76 0.74 0.04 -11.28
CA VAL A 76 -0.66 -0.42 -11.28
C VAL A 76 -0.93 -1.32 -10.09
N LEU A 77 -0.01 -2.25 -9.77
CA LEU A 77 -0.14 -3.11 -8.59
C LEU A 77 -0.16 -2.27 -7.30
N ALA A 78 0.80 -1.35 -7.14
CA ALA A 78 0.89 -0.49 -5.96
C ALA A 78 -0.34 0.41 -5.78
N LEU A 79 -0.69 1.18 -6.81
CA LEU A 79 -1.81 2.12 -6.78
C LEU A 79 -3.15 1.40 -6.69
N GLY A 80 -3.32 0.30 -7.43
CA GLY A 80 -4.53 -0.50 -7.42
C GLY A 80 -4.78 -1.15 -6.06
N SER A 81 -3.75 -1.70 -5.41
CA SER A 81 -3.87 -2.24 -4.06
C SER A 81 -4.26 -1.15 -3.05
N ALA A 82 -3.58 0.00 -3.07
CA ALA A 82 -3.88 1.11 -2.15
C ALA A 82 -5.32 1.60 -2.33
N LEU A 83 -5.74 1.75 -3.59
CA LEU A 83 -7.10 2.20 -3.91
C LEU A 83 -8.17 1.21 -3.43
N VAL A 84 -7.95 -0.09 -3.60
CA VAL A 84 -8.88 -1.12 -3.13
C VAL A 84 -9.00 -1.09 -1.61
N LEU A 85 -7.88 -0.94 -0.88
CA LEU A 85 -7.90 -0.85 0.58
C LEU A 85 -8.67 0.38 1.05
N ILE A 86 -8.36 1.56 0.51
CA ILE A 86 -9.09 2.81 0.79
C ILE A 86 -10.60 2.64 0.55
N MET A 87 -10.99 2.07 -0.59
CA MET A 87 -12.40 1.91 -0.93
C MET A 87 -13.13 1.00 0.07
N VAL A 88 -12.53 -0.15 0.39
CA VAL A 88 -13.10 -1.10 1.36
C VAL A 88 -13.20 -0.45 2.73
N GLU A 89 -12.14 0.21 3.19
CA GLU A 89 -12.10 0.84 4.51
C GLU A 89 -13.15 1.92 4.66
N LEU A 90 -13.21 2.87 3.71
CA LEU A 90 -14.19 3.94 3.76
C LEU A 90 -15.62 3.39 3.77
N VAL A 91 -15.93 2.46 2.87
CA VAL A 91 -17.27 1.85 2.79
C VAL A 91 -17.63 1.21 4.12
N TYR A 92 -16.77 0.33 4.66
CA TYR A 92 -17.09 -0.43 5.86
C TYR A 92 -16.99 0.37 7.16
N VAL A 93 -16.21 1.45 7.20
CA VAL A 93 -16.22 2.41 8.32
C VAL A 93 -17.53 3.21 8.34
N PHE A 94 -17.95 3.77 7.19
CA PHE A 94 -19.13 4.63 7.15
C PHE A 94 -20.45 3.87 7.38
N ILE A 95 -20.51 2.58 7.03
CA ILE A 95 -21.66 1.72 7.38
C ILE A 95 -21.53 1.10 8.79
N GLY A 96 -20.45 1.41 9.54
CA GLY A 96 -20.27 1.00 10.93
C GLY A 96 -19.89 -0.47 11.15
N THR A 97 -19.35 -1.15 10.13
CA THR A 97 -18.94 -2.57 10.23
C THR A 97 -17.53 -2.72 10.81
N ILE A 98 -16.61 -1.81 10.47
CA ILE A 98 -15.23 -1.84 10.99
C ILE A 98 -14.93 -0.59 11.81
N SER A 99 -13.93 -0.70 12.69
CA SER A 99 -13.52 0.36 13.60
C SER A 99 -13.10 1.64 12.85
N PRO A 100 -13.44 2.85 13.35
CA PRO A 100 -12.96 4.11 12.77
C PRO A 100 -11.44 4.25 12.71
N ILE A 101 -10.68 3.41 13.43
CA ILE A 101 -9.21 3.38 13.35
C ILE A 101 -8.70 3.14 11.91
N TYR A 102 -9.48 2.46 11.07
CA TYR A 102 -9.14 2.24 9.66
C TYR A 102 -9.09 3.54 8.83
N LEU A 103 -9.65 4.65 9.32
CA LEU A 103 -9.46 5.95 8.66
C LEU A 103 -7.99 6.42 8.69
N LEU A 104 -7.21 5.97 9.68
CA LEU A 104 -5.76 6.23 9.71
C LEU A 104 -5.04 5.45 8.61
N ASP A 105 -5.45 4.20 8.38
CA ASP A 105 -4.94 3.35 7.30
C ASP A 105 -5.27 3.98 5.94
N THR A 106 -6.54 4.36 5.74
CA THR A 106 -7.00 5.09 4.56
C THR A 106 -6.20 6.36 4.30
N LEU A 107 -5.93 7.15 5.35
CA LEU A 107 -5.12 8.36 5.22
C LEU A 107 -3.70 8.03 4.78
N PHE A 108 -3.10 6.99 5.35
CA PHE A 108 -1.76 6.54 4.98
C PHE A 108 -1.70 6.08 3.53
N GLU A 109 -2.65 5.25 3.09
CA GLU A 109 -2.77 4.80 1.71
C GLU A 109 -2.98 5.97 0.73
N ALA A 110 -3.80 6.96 1.09
CA ALA A 110 -4.01 8.15 0.28
C ALA A 110 -2.70 8.95 0.12
N LEU A 111 -1.89 9.07 1.17
CA LEU A 111 -0.59 9.73 1.11
C LEU A 111 0.40 8.95 0.22
N LEU A 112 0.35 7.62 0.23
CA LEU A 112 1.12 6.79 -0.68
C LEU A 112 0.74 7.06 -2.14
N ILE A 113 -0.55 7.08 -2.46
CA ILE A 113 -1.06 7.39 -3.80
C ILE A 113 -0.57 8.77 -4.26
N VAL A 114 -0.69 9.81 -3.42
CA VAL A 114 -0.16 11.15 -3.72
C VAL A 114 1.36 11.12 -3.95
N GLY A 115 2.09 10.34 -3.15
CA GLY A 115 3.53 10.13 -3.31
C GLY A 115 3.90 9.54 -4.68
N TRP A 116 3.10 8.61 -5.20
CA TRP A 116 3.28 8.04 -6.53
C TRP A 116 3.02 9.05 -7.65
N PHE A 117 2.04 9.94 -7.53
CA PHE A 117 1.71 10.91 -8.57
C PHE A 117 2.71 12.06 -8.72
N ARG A 118 3.55 12.33 -7.71
CA ARG A 118 4.72 13.23 -7.85
C ARG A 118 5.75 12.74 -8.88
N ARG A 119 5.58 11.54 -9.44
CA ARG A 119 6.30 10.98 -10.61
C ARG A 119 5.82 11.53 -11.96
N GLY A 120 4.60 12.07 -12.06
CA GLY A 120 3.90 12.27 -13.33
C GLY A 120 4.46 13.36 -14.26
N GLU A 121 5.14 14.39 -13.74
CA GLU A 121 5.54 15.54 -14.56
C GLU A 121 6.72 15.29 -15.51
N HIS A 122 7.51 14.23 -15.30
CA HIS A 122 8.76 14.06 -16.05
C HIS A 122 8.66 13.14 -17.28
N TRP A 123 7.57 12.37 -17.43
CA TRP A 123 7.39 11.43 -18.55
C TRP A 123 6.76 12.09 -19.79
N MET A 124 5.86 13.08 -19.64
CA MET A 124 5.18 13.72 -20.78
C MET A 124 6.04 14.73 -21.56
N ARG A 125 7.25 15.05 -21.07
CA ARG A 125 8.12 16.06 -21.70
C ARG A 125 9.13 15.47 -22.69
N ASN A 126 9.32 14.15 -22.69
CA ASN A 126 10.35 13.49 -23.48
C ASN A 126 9.83 12.81 -24.76
N GLU A 127 8.52 12.86 -25.04
CA GLU A 127 7.93 12.36 -26.29
C GLU A 127 7.76 13.47 -27.35
N ASN A 128 8.08 14.72 -27.02
CA ASN A 128 7.90 15.90 -27.87
C ASN A 128 9.21 16.65 -28.23
N THR A 129 10.38 16.01 -28.11
CA THR A 129 11.68 16.57 -28.55
C THR A 129 12.50 15.50 -29.24
#